data_AF-A0A564YT45-F1
#
_entry.id   AF-A0A564YT45-F1
#
_cell.length_a   1.000
_cell.length_b   1.000
_cell.length_c   1.000
_cell.angle_alpha   90.00
_cell.angle_beta   90.00
_cell.angle_gamma   90.00
#
_symmetry.space_group_name_H-M   'P 1'
#
loop_
_entity.id
_entity.type
_entity.pdbx_description
1 polymer ?
#
loop_
_entity_poly.entity_id
_entity_poly.type
_entity_poly.pdbx_seq_one_letter_code
_entity_poly.pdbx_strand_id
1 'polypeptide(L)'
;MHRIVYRLIGSLGMSCPPGNFSWISDSVAGFAFPFTKENLNYLVNEAHITHLITLNEDKPGDLDSFPDLTSHFFPVEEFVPGDLDTVREIVEIIADAERRGELLPFYRKVGFIVSSVRCVPEPS
;
A
#
# COMPACT_ATOMS: atom_id res chain seq x y z
N MET A 1 -3.83 -13.36 35.95
CA MET A 1 -2.44 -13.78 35.62
C MET A 1 -2.37 -13.93 34.10
N HIS A 2 -1.43 -13.24 33.46
CA HIS A 2 -1.02 -13.33 32.04
C HIS A 2 -1.95 -12.87 30.89
N ARG A 3 -2.03 -11.55 30.68
CA ARG A 3 -1.97 -10.92 29.33
C ARG A 3 -1.20 -9.59 29.49
N ILE A 4 0.10 -9.67 29.77
CA ILE A 4 1.17 -9.45 28.77
C ILE A 4 0.89 -8.20 27.93
N VAL A 5 1.23 -7.06 28.53
CA VAL A 5 2.08 -6.00 27.96
C VAL A 5 2.39 -6.20 26.47
N TYR A 6 1.56 -5.64 25.58
CA TYR A 6 2.00 -5.35 24.22
C TYR A 6 1.84 -3.86 23.97
N ARG A 7 2.99 -3.23 23.69
CA ARG A 7 3.19 -1.96 23.01
C ARG A 7 2.82 -0.69 23.79
N LEU A 8 3.64 -0.39 24.78
CA LEU A 8 4.17 0.96 24.96
C LEU A 8 5.33 1.13 23.97
N ILE A 9 5.07 1.84 22.86
CA ILE A 9 5.95 2.73 22.07
C ILE A 9 5.54 2.72 20.59
N GLY A 10 4.75 3.72 20.24
CA GLY A 10 4.46 4.14 18.88
C GLY A 10 3.90 5.54 19.03
N SER A 11 4.69 6.54 18.64
CA SER A 11 4.32 7.95 18.72
C SER A 11 2.88 8.17 18.26
N LEU A 12 2.11 8.99 18.99
CA LEU A 12 0.83 9.54 18.54
C LEU A 12 1.09 10.51 17.37
N GLY A 13 1.64 10.01 16.27
CA GLY A 13 1.53 10.67 14.97
C GLY A 13 0.18 10.27 14.43
N MET A 14 -0.69 11.25 14.17
CA MET A 14 -1.99 11.00 13.55
C MET A 14 -1.76 10.22 12.26
N SER A 15 -2.16 8.95 12.21
CA SER A 15 -2.17 8.20 10.97
C SER A 15 -3.58 8.25 10.40
N CYS A 16 -3.69 8.35 9.07
CA CYS A 16 -4.97 8.36 8.40
C CYS A 16 -4.89 7.54 7.11
N PRO A 17 -5.94 6.78 6.77
CA PRO A 17 -5.95 6.03 5.52
C PRO A 17 -5.82 7.00 4.34
N PRO A 18 -5.13 6.57 3.25
CA PRO A 18 -5.24 7.28 1.99
C PRO A 18 -6.69 7.33 1.50
N GLY A 19 -6.98 8.23 0.56
CA GLY A 19 -8.32 8.35 -0.01
C GLY A 19 -8.83 7.02 -0.58
N ASN A 20 -10.13 6.74 -0.42
CA ASN A 20 -10.79 5.52 -0.94
C ASN A 20 -10.12 4.19 -0.54
N PHE A 21 -9.45 4.13 0.61
CA PHE A 21 -8.88 2.89 1.11
C PHE A 21 -9.95 1.82 1.34
N SER A 22 -9.75 0.64 0.76
CA SER A 22 -10.62 -0.52 0.93
C SER A 22 -9.86 -1.83 0.79
N TRP A 23 -10.29 -2.85 1.55
CA TRP A 23 -9.84 -4.22 1.38
C TRP A 23 -10.63 -4.89 0.26
N ILE A 24 -9.92 -5.55 -0.66
CA ILE A 24 -10.49 -6.31 -1.78
C ILE A 24 -10.48 -7.80 -1.47
N SER A 25 -9.47 -8.23 -0.71
CA SER A 25 -9.38 -9.56 -0.08
C SER A 25 -8.80 -9.40 1.34
N ASP A 26 -8.61 -10.52 2.04
CA ASP A 26 -7.97 -10.54 3.36
C ASP A 26 -6.51 -10.03 3.33
N SER A 27 -5.86 -10.13 2.17
CA SER A 27 -4.45 -9.84 1.94
C SER A 27 -4.21 -8.62 1.03
N VAL A 28 -5.23 -8.13 0.31
CA VAL A 28 -5.05 -7.09 -0.72
C VAL A 28 -5.96 -5.89 -0.46
N ALA A 29 -5.38 -4.69 -0.48
CA ALA A 29 -6.10 -3.42 -0.41
C ALA A 29 -5.84 -2.53 -1.62
N GLY A 30 -6.86 -1.78 -2.02
CA GLY A 30 -6.79 -0.72 -3.01
C GLY A 30 -7.04 0.64 -2.37
N PHE A 31 -6.31 1.67 -2.82
CA PHE A 31 -6.46 3.05 -2.34
C PHE A 31 -5.95 4.07 -3.37
N ALA A 32 -6.36 5.34 -3.19
CA ALA A 32 -5.81 6.47 -3.93
C ALA A 32 -4.38 6.79 -3.49
N PHE A 33 -3.66 7.55 -4.31
CA PHE A 33 -2.26 7.89 -4.09
C PHE A 33 -1.99 8.48 -2.68
N PRO A 34 -1.04 7.93 -1.90
CA PRO A 34 -0.71 8.42 -0.57
C PRO A 34 0.22 9.63 -0.67
N PHE A 35 -0.31 10.83 -0.46
CA PHE A 35 0.44 12.09 -0.57
C PHE A 35 1.24 12.45 0.69
N THR A 36 0.92 11.84 1.83
CA THR A 36 1.41 12.27 3.14
C THR A 36 2.12 11.13 3.88
N LYS A 37 3.03 11.49 4.79
CA LYS A 37 3.71 10.54 5.67
C LYS A 37 2.72 9.84 6.60
N GLU A 38 1.65 10.52 6.99
CA GLU A 38 0.54 9.99 7.78
C GLU A 38 -0.19 8.87 7.03
N ASN A 39 -0.37 9.00 5.71
CA ASN A 39 -0.93 7.93 4.88
C ASN A 39 -0.02 6.70 4.84
N LEU A 40 1.29 6.91 4.62
CA LEU A 40 2.26 5.81 4.63
C LEU A 40 2.35 5.14 6.00
N ASN A 41 2.29 5.93 7.08
CA ASN A 41 2.27 5.43 8.44
C ASN A 41 1.04 4.55 8.71
N TYR A 42 -0.14 4.96 8.24
CA TYR A 42 -1.34 4.12 8.30
C TYR A 42 -1.14 2.80 7.55
N LEU A 43 -0.67 2.86 6.29
CA LEU A 43 -0.47 1.68 5.45
C LEU A 43 0.46 0.66 6.13
N VAL A 44 1.60 1.10 6.65
CA VAL A 44 2.62 0.22 7.23
C VAL A 44 2.26 -0.22 8.65
N ASN A 45 1.92 0.71 9.53
CA ASN A 45 1.85 0.45 10.97
C ASN A 45 0.45 0.05 11.46
N GLU A 46 -0.61 0.45 10.76
CA GLU A 46 -2.00 0.10 11.13
C GLU A 46 -2.60 -0.94 10.19
N ALA A 47 -2.52 -0.72 8.88
CA ALA A 47 -3.04 -1.67 7.90
C ALA A 47 -2.12 -2.89 7.72
N HIS A 48 -0.84 -2.81 8.13
CA HIS A 48 0.17 -3.86 8.00
C HIS A 48 0.47 -4.26 6.54
N ILE A 49 0.46 -3.26 5.65
CA ILE A 49 0.92 -3.39 4.27
C ILE A 49 2.45 -3.53 4.25
N THR A 50 2.96 -4.58 3.62
CA THR A 50 4.41 -4.85 3.48
C THR A 50 4.90 -4.70 2.04
N HIS A 51 3.99 -4.76 1.07
CA HIS A 51 4.28 -4.52 -0.35
C HIS A 51 3.38 -3.41 -0.87
N LEU A 52 3.97 -2.36 -1.45
CA LEU A 52 3.25 -1.25 -2.08
C LEU A 52 3.49 -1.29 -3.60
N ILE A 53 2.44 -1.50 -4.37
CA ILE A 53 2.49 -1.44 -5.84
C ILE A 53 1.98 -0.07 -6.29
N THR A 54 2.81 0.67 -7.01
CA THR A 54 2.47 2.00 -7.54
C THR A 54 2.36 1.93 -9.06
N LEU A 55 1.18 2.25 -9.59
CA LEU A 55 0.91 2.30 -11.03
C LEU A 55 1.00 3.71 -11.63
N ASN A 56 1.12 4.73 -10.77
CA ASN A 56 1.22 6.12 -11.19
C ASN A 56 2.60 6.41 -11.80
N GLU A 57 2.68 7.48 -12.61
CA GLU A 57 3.96 8.03 -13.08
C GLU A 57 4.81 8.62 -11.94
N ASP A 58 4.17 9.01 -10.85
CA ASP A 58 4.81 9.55 -9.65
C ASP A 58 4.97 8.46 -8.57
N LYS A 59 6.03 8.60 -7.76
CA LYS A 59 6.25 7.77 -6.57
C LYS A 59 5.81 8.50 -5.31
N PRO A 60 5.21 7.81 -4.31
CA PRO A 60 4.97 8.40 -3.01
C PRO A 60 6.27 8.98 -2.42
N GLY A 61 6.18 10.16 -1.83
CA GLY A 61 7.30 10.76 -1.09
C GLY A 61 7.58 9.97 0.19
N ASP A 62 8.73 10.22 0.83
CA ASP A 62 9.07 9.70 2.17
C ASP A 62 9.09 8.16 2.34
N LEU A 63 9.08 7.38 1.25
CA LEU A 63 9.17 5.91 1.31
C LEU A 63 10.42 5.43 2.06
N ASP A 64 11.53 6.17 1.99
CA ASP A 64 12.78 5.87 2.71
C ASP A 64 12.61 5.90 4.25
N SER A 65 11.54 6.54 4.76
CA SER A 65 11.20 6.50 6.20
C SER A 65 10.62 5.14 6.65
N PHE A 66 10.30 4.25 5.72
CA PHE A 66 9.61 2.97 5.97
C PHE A 66 10.40 1.80 5.37
N PRO A 67 11.55 1.42 5.96
CA PRO A 67 12.46 0.42 5.39
C PRO A 67 11.85 -0.99 5.28
N ASP A 68 10.82 -1.29 6.09
CA ASP A 68 10.10 -2.56 6.06
C ASP A 68 9.06 -2.65 4.93
N LEU A 69 8.77 -1.53 4.25
CA LEU A 69 7.86 -1.46 3.11
C LEU A 69 8.62 -1.70 1.81
N THR A 70 8.31 -2.81 1.15
CA THR A 70 8.84 -3.09 -0.19
C THR A 70 7.98 -2.36 -1.23
N SER A 71 8.54 -1.34 -1.89
CA SER A 71 7.86 -0.60 -2.95
C SER A 71 8.19 -1.16 -4.34
N HIS A 72 7.16 -1.44 -5.12
CA HIS A 72 7.23 -1.84 -6.53
C HIS A 72 6.63 -0.72 -7.39
N PHE A 73 7.32 -0.31 -8.44
CA PHE A 73 6.95 0.85 -9.25
C PHE A 73 6.82 0.47 -10.71
N PHE A 74 5.59 0.54 -11.23
CA PHE A 74 5.23 0.23 -12.60
C PHE A 74 4.54 1.45 -13.20
N PRO A 75 5.27 2.44 -13.72
CA PRO A 75 4.66 3.65 -14.25
C PRO A 75 3.78 3.28 -15.46
N VAL A 76 2.49 3.52 -15.36
CA VAL A 76 1.53 3.36 -16.45
C VAL A 76 0.97 4.75 -16.79
N GLU A 77 1.01 5.10 -18.07
CA GLU A 77 0.44 6.35 -18.57
C GLU A 77 -1.07 6.39 -18.29
N GLU A 78 -1.57 7.54 -17.83
CA GLU A 78 -2.98 7.70 -17.51
C GLU A 78 -3.85 7.43 -18.75
N PHE A 79 -4.94 6.68 -18.58
CA PHE A 79 -5.85 6.29 -19.65
C PHE A 79 -5.28 5.36 -20.73
N VAL A 80 -4.08 4.81 -20.53
CA VAL A 80 -3.50 3.78 -21.39
C VAL A 80 -3.59 2.43 -20.66
N PRO A 81 -4.07 1.36 -21.33
CA PRO A 81 -4.03 0.03 -20.73
C PRO A 81 -2.59 -0.38 -20.47
N GLY A 82 -2.32 -0.86 -19.25
CA GLY A 82 -1.02 -1.40 -18.90
C GLY A 82 -0.67 -2.62 -19.75
N ASP A 83 0.63 -2.89 -19.87
CA ASP A 83 1.13 -4.05 -20.61
C ASP A 83 0.83 -5.37 -19.87
N LEU A 84 0.60 -6.45 -20.63
CA LEU A 84 0.23 -7.75 -20.06
C LEU A 84 1.36 -8.35 -19.22
N ASP A 85 2.62 -8.09 -19.56
CA ASP A 85 3.75 -8.59 -18.78
C ASP A 85 3.83 -7.88 -17.42
N THR A 86 3.49 -6.58 -17.37
CA THR A 86 3.35 -5.83 -16.11
C THR A 86 2.26 -6.41 -15.22
N VAL A 87 1.09 -6.73 -15.80
CA VAL A 87 -0.01 -7.37 -15.05
C VAL A 87 0.43 -8.73 -14.50
N ARG A 88 1.13 -9.53 -15.29
CA ARG A 88 1.68 -10.83 -14.84
C ARG A 88 2.65 -10.66 -13.68
N GLU A 89 3.59 -9.73 -13.78
CA GLU A 89 4.58 -9.48 -12.73
C GLU A 89 3.90 -9.05 -11.41
N ILE A 90 2.90 -8.18 -11.49
CA ILE A 90 2.11 -7.76 -10.33
C ILE A 90 1.39 -8.95 -9.67
N VAL A 91 0.77 -9.81 -10.47
CA VAL A 91 0.10 -11.02 -9.97
C VAL A 91 1.10 -11.97 -9.31
N GLU A 92 2.29 -12.12 -9.88
CA GLU A 92 3.38 -12.93 -9.31
C GLU A 92 3.87 -12.36 -7.96
N ILE A 93 4.03 -11.04 -7.85
CA ILE A 93 4.40 -10.37 -6.59
C ILE A 93 3.35 -10.62 -5.51
N ILE A 94 2.05 -10.48 -5.84
CA ILE A 94 0.96 -10.73 -4.90
C ILE A 94 0.99 -12.20 -4.46
N ALA A 95 1.05 -13.13 -5.40
CA ALA A 95 1.05 -14.56 -5.12
C ALA A 95 2.28 -14.99 -4.28
N ASP A 96 3.45 -14.42 -4.53
CA ASP A 96 4.65 -14.70 -3.74
C ASP A 96 4.59 -14.09 -2.34
N ALA A 97 4.02 -12.89 -2.18
CA ALA A 97 3.79 -12.28 -0.88
C ALA A 97 2.84 -13.11 -0.03
N GLU A 98 1.78 -13.64 -0.64
CA GLU A 98 0.81 -14.55 -0.01
C GLU A 98 1.44 -15.90 0.35
N ARG A 99 2.19 -16.52 -0.57
CA ARG A 99 2.87 -17.81 -0.34
C ARG A 99 3.90 -17.74 0.78
N ARG A 100 4.65 -16.63 0.88
CA ARG A 100 5.58 -16.39 2.00
C ARG A 100 4.85 -16.21 3.34
N GLY A 101 3.53 -16.10 3.33
CA GLY A 101 2.63 -16.05 4.48
C GLY A 101 2.27 -17.42 5.11
N GLU A 102 2.89 -18.53 4.70
CA GLU A 102 2.61 -19.89 5.21
C GLU A 102 2.96 -20.18 6.69
N LEU A 103 3.25 -19.18 7.55
CA LEU A 103 3.45 -19.42 8.99
C LEU A 103 2.69 -18.53 9.95
N LEU A 104 2.06 -17.42 9.53
CA LEU A 104 1.20 -16.63 10.42
C LEU A 104 0.08 -15.89 9.64
N PRO A 105 -1.21 -16.13 9.94
CA PRO A 105 -2.35 -15.65 9.15
C PRO A 105 -2.62 -14.12 9.16
N PHE A 106 -1.74 -13.29 9.73
CA PHE A 106 -2.05 -11.88 9.99
C PHE A 106 -1.03 -10.84 9.52
N TYR A 107 0.08 -11.23 8.86
CA TYR A 107 1.24 -10.33 8.83
C TYR A 107 1.72 -9.84 7.45
N ARG A 108 1.19 -10.35 6.34
CA ARG A 108 1.61 -9.84 5.01
C ARG A 108 0.40 -9.45 4.19
N LYS A 109 0.27 -8.14 3.99
CA LYS A 109 -0.76 -7.54 3.16
C LYS A 109 -0.10 -6.74 2.05
N VAL A 110 -0.73 -6.74 0.89
CA VAL A 110 -0.32 -6.02 -0.31
C VAL A 110 -1.26 -4.85 -0.51
N GLY A 111 -0.70 -3.66 -0.70
CA GLY A 111 -1.44 -2.47 -1.04
C GLY A 111 -1.12 -2.09 -2.47
N PHE A 112 -2.14 -1.78 -3.26
CA PHE A 112 -1.92 -1.19 -4.57
C PHE A 112 -2.58 0.18 -4.68
N ILE A 113 -1.87 1.08 -5.32
CA ILE A 113 -2.39 2.39 -5.68
C ILE A 113 -3.22 2.18 -6.93
N VAL A 114 -4.54 2.26 -6.75
CA VAL A 114 -5.42 2.45 -7.89
C VAL A 114 -5.17 3.88 -8.32
N SER A 115 -4.67 4.09 -9.54
CA SER A 115 -4.55 5.42 -10.11
C SER A 115 -5.86 6.15 -9.84
N SER A 116 -5.83 7.11 -8.92
CA SER A 116 -6.89 8.09 -8.87
C SER A 116 -6.69 8.83 -10.16
N VAL A 117 -7.67 8.72 -11.06
CA VAL A 117 -7.98 9.81 -12.00
C VAL A 117 -7.68 11.08 -11.22
N ARG A 118 -6.72 11.89 -11.67
CA ARG A 118 -6.51 13.19 -11.03
C ARG A 118 -7.89 13.85 -11.11
N CYS A 119 -8.61 13.97 -9.99
CA CYS A 119 -9.70 14.91 -9.91
C CYS A 119 -9.02 16.27 -9.97
N VAL A 120 -8.65 16.68 -11.18
CA VAL A 120 -8.33 18.06 -11.48
C VAL A 120 -9.64 18.79 -11.20
N PRO A 121 -9.73 19.67 -10.19
CA PRO A 121 -10.91 20.49 -10.04
C PRO A 121 -11.08 21.27 -11.36
N GLU A 122 -12.24 21.12 -11.99
CA GLU A 122 -12.66 21.95 -13.12
C GLU A 122 -12.35 23.42 -12.77
N PRO A 123 -11.57 24.14 -13.59
CA PRO A 123 -11.28 25.53 -13.34
C PRO A 123 -12.61 26.32 -13.38
N SER A 124 -12.87 27.02 -12.27
CA SER A 124 -13.99 27.94 -12.08
C SER A 124 -14.03 29.07 -13.10
#